data_AF-A0A7M3YJW6-F1
#
_entry.id   AF-A0A7M3YJW6-F1
#
_cell.length_a   1.000
_cell.length_b   1.000
_cell.length_c   1.000
_cell.angle_alpha   90.00
_cell.angle_beta   90.00
_cell.angle_gamma   90.00
#
_symmetry.space_group_name_H-M   'P 1'
#
loop_
_entity.id
_entity.type
_entity.pdbx_description
1 polymer ?
#
loop_
_entity_poly.entity_id
_entity_poly.type
_entity_poly.pdbx_seq_one_letter_code
_entity_poly.pdbx_strand_id
1 'polypeptide(L)'
;RLAAEKAVGCLESHGISTENDDSVLMEVAKTSLTGKSAGAVKSFLADICVRAVNSVGTIEDGERMVDLSDIKVEKRQGGSIKDSSLVDGIILDKERVHAGMPRSVSGAKVALINSAIEVKKTEVDAKIQITDPSMLASFLEEEENYIKGLVEKIQASGANVIICQKGIDDLAQHYMSKAGIFAIRRAKKSDMEALSKATGGRVVTNIDDLSDADLGVAAKVEERKIGESDM
;
A
#
# COMPACT_ATOMS: atom_id res chain seq x y z
N ARG A 1 -17.08 42.76 9.57
CA ARG A 1 -17.33 42.28 8.19
C ARG A 1 -16.61 43.16 7.18
N LEU A 2 -16.96 44.45 7.04
CA LEU A 2 -16.28 45.39 6.11
C LEU A 2 -14.73 45.44 6.27
N ALA A 3 -14.22 45.46 7.51
CA ALA A 3 -12.77 45.45 7.75
C ALA A 3 -12.10 44.13 7.31
N ALA A 4 -12.78 43.00 7.44
CA ALA A 4 -12.26 41.69 7.04
C ALA A 4 -12.23 41.57 5.52
N GLU A 5 -13.29 42.00 4.83
CA GLU A 5 -13.34 42.06 3.37
C GLU A 5 -12.24 42.97 2.82
N LYS A 6 -12.04 44.14 3.43
CA LYS A 6 -10.95 45.05 3.03
C LYS A 6 -9.57 44.43 3.28
N ALA A 7 -9.40 43.68 4.37
CA ALA A 7 -8.16 42.98 4.67
C ALA A 7 -7.86 41.87 3.64
N VAL A 8 -8.86 41.07 3.25
CA VAL A 8 -8.70 40.03 2.21
C VAL A 8 -8.28 40.66 0.88
N GLY A 9 -8.93 41.73 0.44
CA GLY A 9 -8.52 42.43 -0.79
C GLY A 9 -7.11 43.03 -0.71
N CYS A 10 -6.67 43.48 0.48
CA CYS A 10 -5.29 43.87 0.69
C CYS A 10 -4.34 42.65 0.60
N LEU A 11 -4.69 41.50 1.17
CA LEU A 11 -3.86 40.29 1.08
C LEU A 11 -3.70 39.81 -0.37
N GLU A 12 -4.76 39.81 -1.16
CA GLU A 12 -4.73 39.41 -2.57
C GLU A 12 -3.82 40.33 -3.40
N SER A 13 -3.88 41.66 -3.16
CA SER A 13 -3.01 42.62 -3.87
C SER A 13 -1.54 42.58 -3.46
N HIS A 14 -1.22 42.07 -2.26
CA HIS A 14 0.15 41.93 -1.77
C HIS A 14 0.71 40.51 -1.97
N GLY A 15 -0.11 39.57 -2.45
CA GLY A 15 0.31 38.21 -2.76
C GLY A 15 1.39 38.22 -3.85
N ILE A 16 2.50 37.55 -3.58
CA ILE A 16 3.58 37.38 -4.56
C ILE A 16 3.34 36.05 -5.27
N SER A 17 3.20 36.08 -6.60
CA SER A 17 3.12 34.85 -7.40
C SER A 17 4.45 34.11 -7.31
N THR A 18 4.39 32.80 -7.09
CA THR A 18 5.56 31.94 -6.87
C THR A 18 5.81 30.93 -7.99
N GLU A 19 4.93 30.88 -9.00
CA GLU A 19 5.04 30.02 -10.20
C GLU A 19 5.41 28.55 -9.93
N ASN A 20 4.98 27.99 -8.79
CA ASN A 20 5.35 26.64 -8.35
C ASN A 20 6.87 26.39 -8.21
N ASP A 21 7.65 27.42 -7.89
CA ASP A 21 9.08 27.29 -7.64
C ASP A 21 9.37 26.50 -6.35
N ASP A 22 10.07 25.37 -6.49
CA ASP A 22 10.53 24.51 -5.40
C ASP A 22 11.39 25.25 -4.37
N SER A 23 12.14 26.27 -4.80
CA SER A 23 12.94 27.10 -3.89
C SER A 23 12.07 27.86 -2.90
N VAL A 24 10.92 28.37 -3.38
CA VAL A 24 9.94 29.08 -2.55
C VAL A 24 9.20 28.09 -1.66
N LEU A 25 8.80 26.92 -2.16
CA LEU A 25 8.18 25.86 -1.36
C LEU A 25 9.08 25.41 -0.20
N MET A 26 10.39 25.30 -0.46
CA MET A 26 11.39 24.97 0.55
C MET A 26 11.46 26.02 1.67
N GLU A 27 11.47 27.31 1.32
CA GLU A 27 11.50 28.39 2.32
C GLU A 27 10.19 28.49 3.11
N VAL A 28 9.04 28.26 2.47
CA VAL A 28 7.73 28.16 3.14
C VAL A 28 7.74 27.00 4.14
N ALA A 29 8.22 25.83 3.75
CA ALA A 29 8.33 24.67 4.62
C ALA A 29 9.28 24.91 5.82
N LYS A 30 10.47 25.48 5.57
CA LYS A 30 11.42 25.86 6.63
C LYS A 30 10.83 26.86 7.61
N THR A 31 10.06 27.82 7.11
CA THR A 31 9.38 28.83 7.94
C THR A 31 8.34 28.17 8.83
N SER A 32 7.49 27.28 8.28
CA SER A 32 6.49 26.52 9.04
C SER A 32 7.09 25.61 10.13
N LEU A 33 8.32 25.13 9.92
CA LEU A 33 9.05 24.29 10.88
C LEU A 33 9.82 25.08 11.95
N THR A 34 10.01 26.39 11.75
CA THR A 34 10.73 27.24 12.70
C THR A 34 9.90 27.47 13.96
N GLY A 35 10.53 27.40 15.14
CA GLY A 35 9.83 27.53 16.44
C GLY A 35 9.21 26.22 16.97
N LYS A 36 9.43 25.09 16.29
CA LYS A 36 9.02 23.74 16.72
C LYS A 36 10.23 22.91 17.15
N SER A 37 9.98 21.78 17.82
CA SER A 37 11.02 20.82 18.24
C SER A 37 11.91 20.32 17.09
N ALA A 38 11.42 20.36 15.86
CA ALA A 38 12.17 20.01 14.66
C ALA A 38 13.03 21.15 14.06
N GLY A 39 13.09 22.32 14.71
CA GLY A 39 13.77 23.51 14.18
C GLY A 39 15.26 23.29 13.85
N ALA A 40 15.95 22.43 14.61
CA ALA A 40 17.36 22.10 14.39
C ALA A 40 17.62 21.29 13.10
N VAL A 41 16.59 20.63 12.55
CA VAL A 41 16.66 19.80 11.34
C VAL A 41 15.67 20.27 10.27
N LYS A 42 15.24 21.54 10.34
CA LYS A 42 14.19 22.10 9.48
C LYS A 42 14.49 21.97 7.99
N SER A 43 15.73 22.18 7.55
CA SER A 43 16.09 22.07 6.13
C SER A 43 15.93 20.64 5.60
N PHE A 44 16.26 19.65 6.43
CA PHE A 44 16.14 18.24 6.09
C PHE A 44 14.68 17.80 5.97
N LEU A 45 13.84 18.17 6.94
CA LEU A 45 12.41 17.85 6.88
C LEU A 45 11.68 18.64 5.79
N ALA A 46 12.08 19.90 5.55
CA ALA A 46 11.53 20.70 4.46
C ALA A 46 11.78 20.04 3.10
N ASP A 47 12.99 19.52 2.86
CA ASP A 47 13.30 18.74 1.64
C ASP A 47 12.36 17.55 1.46
N ILE A 48 12.20 16.73 2.50
CA ILE A 48 11.29 15.57 2.47
C ILE A 48 9.85 16.01 2.18
N CYS A 49 9.37 17.07 2.83
CA CYS A 49 8.01 17.57 2.63
C CYS A 49 7.77 18.07 1.20
N VAL A 50 8.68 18.88 0.66
CA VAL A 50 8.55 19.42 -0.71
C VAL A 50 8.58 18.29 -1.73
N ARG A 51 9.52 17.35 -1.59
CA ARG A 51 9.59 16.18 -2.47
C ARG A 51 8.33 15.33 -2.41
N ALA A 52 7.80 15.06 -1.22
CA ALA A 52 6.56 14.29 -1.08
C ALA A 52 5.36 14.98 -1.77
N VAL A 53 5.21 16.29 -1.58
CA VAL A 53 4.14 17.09 -2.21
C VAL A 53 4.32 17.18 -3.73
N ASN A 54 5.56 17.22 -4.21
CA ASN A 54 5.90 17.15 -5.63
C ASN A 54 5.58 15.78 -6.25
N SER A 55 5.79 14.69 -5.52
CA SER A 55 5.48 13.34 -6.02
C SER A 55 3.99 13.05 -6.18
N VAL A 56 3.12 13.68 -5.38
CA VAL A 56 1.65 13.44 -5.43
C VAL A 56 0.87 14.54 -6.14
N GLY A 57 1.52 15.67 -6.46
CA GLY A 57 0.85 16.81 -7.06
C GLY A 57 0.42 16.52 -8.50
N THR A 58 -0.88 16.64 -8.78
CA THR A 58 -1.45 16.53 -10.13
C THR A 58 -1.78 17.92 -10.67
N ILE A 59 -1.75 18.08 -11.99
CA ILE A 59 -2.20 19.30 -12.65
C ILE A 59 -3.59 19.02 -13.21
N GLU A 60 -4.61 19.64 -12.64
CA GLU A 60 -6.01 19.59 -13.09
C GLU A 60 -6.43 21.01 -13.48
N ASP A 61 -6.96 21.18 -14.70
CA ASP A 61 -7.42 22.48 -15.22
C ASP A 61 -6.41 23.64 -15.13
N GLY A 62 -5.12 23.31 -15.17
CA GLY A 62 -4.02 24.30 -15.07
C GLY A 62 -3.67 24.69 -13.63
N GLU A 63 -4.38 24.15 -12.64
CA GLU A 63 -4.08 24.31 -11.22
C GLU A 63 -3.42 23.05 -10.66
N ARG A 64 -2.50 23.24 -9.72
CA ARG A 64 -1.83 22.14 -9.05
C ARG A 64 -2.66 21.70 -7.86
N MET A 65 -3.24 20.51 -7.95
CA MET A 65 -4.01 19.89 -6.88
C MET A 65 -3.14 18.88 -6.13
N VAL A 66 -3.25 18.90 -4.80
CA VAL A 66 -2.50 18.02 -3.92
C VAL A 66 -3.47 17.41 -2.92
N ASP A 67 -3.71 16.11 -3.04
CA ASP A 67 -4.45 15.36 -2.03
C ASP A 67 -3.48 14.89 -0.94
N LEU A 68 -3.61 15.45 0.26
CA LEU A 68 -2.77 15.07 1.40
C LEU A 68 -3.00 13.63 1.85
N SER A 69 -4.12 13.00 1.47
CA SER A 69 -4.36 11.59 1.76
C SER A 69 -3.44 10.64 1.01
N ASP A 70 -2.82 11.11 -0.09
CA ASP A 70 -1.83 10.36 -0.87
C ASP A 70 -0.42 10.40 -0.26
N ILE A 71 -0.21 11.21 0.78
CA ILE A 71 1.06 11.27 1.53
C ILE A 71 0.91 10.49 2.84
N LYS A 72 1.47 9.28 2.87
CA LYS A 72 1.46 8.44 4.06
C LYS A 72 2.65 8.75 4.99
N VAL A 73 2.36 9.14 6.23
CA VAL A 73 3.38 9.36 7.26
C VAL A 73 3.40 8.18 8.22
N GLU A 74 4.41 7.31 8.10
CA GLU A 74 4.64 6.22 9.04
C GLU A 74 5.69 6.59 10.07
N LYS A 75 5.38 6.34 11.35
CA LYS A 75 6.25 6.69 12.49
C LYS A 75 6.65 5.43 13.22
N ARG A 76 7.97 5.22 13.35
CA ARG A 76 8.53 4.18 14.20
C ARG A 76 9.38 4.80 15.29
N GLN A 77 9.33 4.22 16.48
CA GLN A 77 10.22 4.62 17.57
C GLN A 77 11.61 4.04 17.33
N GLY A 78 12.63 4.82 17.70
CA GLY A 78 14.03 4.48 17.47
C GLY A 78 14.71 5.48 16.52
N GLY A 79 16.03 5.61 16.66
CA GLY A 79 16.83 6.52 15.84
C GLY A 79 16.67 8.01 16.18
N SER A 80 17.23 8.84 15.32
CA SER A 80 17.14 10.31 15.31
C SER A 80 16.13 10.79 14.27
N ILE A 81 15.68 12.04 14.37
CA ILE A 81 14.85 12.68 13.33
C ILE A 81 15.54 12.62 11.96
N LYS A 82 16.89 12.69 11.94
CA LYS A 82 17.70 12.59 10.72
C LYS A 82 17.66 11.23 10.03
N ASP A 83 17.18 10.19 10.71
CA ASP A 83 17.04 8.85 10.13
C ASP A 83 15.71 8.70 9.36
N SER A 84 14.85 9.73 9.38
CA SER A 84 13.64 9.77 8.55
C SER A 84 14.02 9.78 7.08
N SER A 85 13.22 9.16 6.22
CA SER A 85 13.44 9.21 4.77
C SER A 85 12.13 9.25 4.03
N LEU A 86 12.15 9.84 2.84
CA LEU A 86 11.06 9.71 1.88
C LEU A 86 11.22 8.37 1.16
N VAL A 87 10.16 7.57 1.18
CA VAL A 87 10.07 6.36 0.37
C VAL A 87 9.16 6.69 -0.81
N ASP A 88 9.69 6.56 -2.03
CA ASP A 88 8.92 6.67 -3.26
C ASP A 88 8.10 5.40 -3.46
N GLY A 89 7.04 5.24 -2.65
CA GLY A 89 6.21 4.05 -2.56
C GLY A 89 5.41 4.03 -1.26
N ILE A 90 4.94 2.85 -0.85
CA ILE A 90 4.09 2.69 0.33
C ILE A 90 4.78 1.80 1.37
N ILE A 91 4.78 2.26 2.62
CA ILE A 91 5.19 1.46 3.78
C ILE A 91 3.94 0.83 4.39
N LEU A 92 4.00 -0.48 4.62
CA LEU A 92 2.95 -1.23 5.32
C LEU A 92 3.49 -1.72 6.67
N ASP A 93 2.70 -1.53 7.73
CA ASP A 93 2.94 -2.16 9.02
C ASP A 93 2.39 -3.59 9.02
N LYS A 94 3.04 -4.45 8.24
CA LYS A 94 2.67 -5.86 8.03
C LYS A 94 3.88 -6.72 7.77
N GLU A 95 3.75 -7.98 8.16
CA GLU A 95 4.72 -9.03 7.92
C GLU A 95 4.23 -9.99 6.84
N ARG A 96 5.17 -10.71 6.23
CA ARG A 96 4.84 -11.81 5.33
C ARG A 96 4.12 -12.91 6.09
N VAL A 97 3.13 -13.52 5.45
CA VAL A 97 2.25 -14.49 6.12
C VAL A 97 2.93 -15.82 6.45
N HIS A 98 3.97 -16.20 5.71
CA HIS A 98 4.67 -17.47 5.90
C HIS A 98 6.18 -17.29 5.89
N ALA A 99 6.88 -17.93 6.83
CA ALA A 99 8.32 -17.75 7.02
C ALA A 99 9.17 -18.20 5.81
N GLY A 100 8.67 -19.17 5.05
CA GLY A 100 9.31 -19.68 3.82
C GLY A 100 9.13 -18.79 2.59
N MET A 101 8.34 -17.71 2.67
CA MET A 101 8.23 -16.73 1.58
C MET A 101 9.51 -15.89 1.48
N PRO A 102 9.87 -15.39 0.28
CA PRO A 102 11.05 -14.52 0.15
C PRO A 102 10.94 -13.30 1.07
N ARG A 103 12.07 -12.81 1.60
CA ARG A 103 12.10 -11.54 2.36
C ARG A 103 12.16 -10.32 1.46
N SER A 104 12.68 -10.49 0.26
CA SER A 104 12.81 -9.41 -0.73
C SER A 104 12.58 -9.95 -2.13
N VAL A 105 11.82 -9.19 -2.91
CA VAL A 105 11.49 -9.45 -4.32
C VAL A 105 11.89 -8.21 -5.12
N SER A 106 12.71 -8.39 -6.16
CA SER A 106 13.08 -7.33 -7.11
C SER A 106 12.27 -7.49 -8.38
N GLY A 107 11.90 -6.38 -9.05
CA GLY A 107 11.00 -6.43 -10.21
C GLY A 107 9.64 -7.03 -9.84
N ALA A 108 9.05 -6.50 -8.77
CA ALA A 108 7.82 -7.03 -8.21
C ALA A 108 6.62 -6.72 -9.11
N LYS A 109 5.86 -7.76 -9.42
CA LYS A 109 4.51 -7.73 -10.00
C LYS A 109 3.51 -8.00 -8.89
N VAL A 110 2.80 -6.95 -8.49
CA VAL A 110 1.99 -6.88 -7.27
C VAL A 110 0.52 -7.12 -7.62
N ALA A 111 -0.05 -8.22 -7.14
CA ALA A 111 -1.48 -8.47 -7.18
C ALA A 111 -2.16 -7.85 -5.95
N LEU A 112 -3.13 -6.98 -6.18
CA LEU A 112 -3.95 -6.35 -5.13
C LEU A 112 -5.31 -7.04 -5.07
N ILE A 113 -5.55 -7.84 -4.03
CA ILE A 113 -6.76 -8.68 -3.93
C ILE A 113 -7.59 -8.24 -2.71
N ASN A 114 -8.87 -7.94 -2.91
CA ASN A 114 -9.76 -7.52 -1.81
C ASN A 114 -10.64 -8.64 -1.23
N SER A 115 -10.61 -9.83 -1.81
CA SER A 115 -11.31 -11.03 -1.34
C SER A 115 -10.41 -11.93 -0.49
N ALA A 116 -11.01 -12.82 0.31
CA ALA A 116 -10.24 -13.84 1.02
C ALA A 116 -9.73 -14.91 0.05
N ILE A 117 -8.55 -15.47 0.34
CA ILE A 117 -7.97 -16.60 -0.38
C ILE A 117 -8.17 -17.83 0.51
N GLU A 118 -9.41 -18.32 0.53
CA GLU A 118 -9.88 -19.44 1.35
C GLU A 118 -11.04 -20.15 0.63
N VAL A 119 -11.46 -21.30 1.13
CA VAL A 119 -12.60 -22.04 0.57
C VAL A 119 -13.87 -21.19 0.76
N LYS A 120 -14.49 -20.79 -0.35
CA LYS A 120 -15.67 -19.93 -0.34
C LYS A 120 -16.88 -20.72 0.15
N LYS A 121 -17.60 -20.15 1.12
CA LYS A 121 -18.92 -20.64 1.51
C LYS A 121 -19.97 -20.03 0.60
N THR A 122 -21.00 -20.80 0.27
CA THR A 122 -22.14 -20.31 -0.51
C THR A 122 -22.94 -19.28 0.29
N GLU A 123 -23.53 -18.29 -0.39
CA GLU A 123 -24.41 -17.31 0.25
C GLU A 123 -25.72 -17.93 0.73
N VAL A 124 -26.17 -18.99 0.05
CA VAL A 124 -27.29 -19.83 0.49
C VAL A 124 -26.80 -20.92 1.46
N ASP A 125 -27.65 -21.30 2.41
CA ASP A 125 -27.37 -22.39 3.34
C ASP A 125 -27.19 -23.72 2.59
N ALA A 126 -25.93 -24.08 2.33
CA ALA A 126 -25.56 -25.38 1.82
C ALA A 126 -24.96 -26.23 2.93
N LYS A 127 -25.38 -27.49 3.02
CA LYS A 127 -24.80 -28.48 3.93
C LYS A 127 -24.41 -29.71 3.14
N ILE A 128 -23.19 -30.17 3.37
CA ILE A 128 -22.70 -31.41 2.80
C ILE A 128 -23.21 -32.55 3.68
N GLN A 129 -23.93 -33.50 3.09
CA GLN A 129 -24.35 -34.72 3.75
C GLN A 129 -23.43 -35.86 3.34
N ILE A 130 -22.61 -36.30 4.27
CA ILE A 130 -21.72 -37.45 4.08
C ILE A 130 -22.54 -38.71 4.34
N THR A 131 -22.84 -39.45 3.28
CA THR A 131 -23.52 -40.76 3.37
C THR A 131 -22.56 -41.95 3.34
N ASP A 132 -21.29 -41.73 2.95
CA ASP A 132 -20.27 -42.77 2.86
C ASP A 132 -18.88 -42.22 3.29
N PRO A 133 -18.05 -42.97 4.02
CA PRO A 133 -16.72 -42.54 4.44
C PRO A 133 -15.79 -42.13 3.28
N SER A 134 -15.96 -42.71 2.08
CA SER A 134 -15.15 -42.35 0.90
C SER A 134 -15.38 -40.92 0.41
N MET A 135 -16.58 -40.37 0.64
CA MET A 135 -16.90 -38.98 0.26
C MET A 135 -16.20 -37.94 1.13
N LEU A 136 -15.86 -38.28 2.38
CA LEU A 136 -15.08 -37.39 3.24
C LEU A 136 -13.71 -37.08 2.64
N ALA A 137 -13.00 -38.13 2.20
CA ALA A 137 -11.68 -37.97 1.59
C ALA A 137 -11.76 -37.17 0.29
N SER A 138 -12.73 -37.49 -0.58
CA SER A 138 -12.93 -36.80 -1.85
C SER A 138 -13.24 -35.31 -1.65
N PHE A 139 -14.04 -34.98 -0.63
CA PHE A 139 -14.38 -33.59 -0.33
C PHE A 139 -13.18 -32.78 0.16
N LEU A 140 -12.36 -33.35 1.05
CA LEU A 140 -11.13 -32.71 1.52
C LEU A 140 -10.13 -32.50 0.37
N GLU A 141 -10.02 -33.46 -0.54
CA GLU A 141 -9.17 -33.34 -1.72
C GLU A 141 -9.66 -32.23 -2.67
N GLU A 142 -10.97 -32.09 -2.87
CA GLU A 142 -11.53 -30.99 -3.65
C GLU A 142 -11.31 -29.62 -3.00
N GLU A 143 -11.41 -29.49 -1.67
CA GLU A 143 -11.07 -28.24 -0.97
C GLU A 143 -9.59 -27.87 -1.17
N GLU A 144 -8.69 -28.85 -1.06
CA GLU A 144 -7.26 -28.66 -1.31
C GLU A 144 -6.98 -28.28 -2.76
N ASN A 145 -7.58 -28.99 -3.72
CA ASN A 145 -7.45 -28.71 -5.15
C ASN A 145 -7.98 -27.31 -5.50
N TYR A 146 -9.09 -26.88 -4.88
CA TYR A 146 -9.62 -25.54 -5.05
C TYR A 146 -8.61 -24.47 -4.62
N ILE A 147 -8.07 -24.58 -3.41
CA ILE A 147 -7.06 -23.65 -2.89
C ILE A 147 -5.81 -23.63 -3.76
N LYS A 148 -5.32 -24.81 -4.14
CA LYS A 148 -4.16 -24.96 -5.02
C LYS A 148 -4.40 -24.28 -6.37
N GLY A 149 -5.58 -24.50 -6.97
CA GLY A 149 -5.98 -23.87 -8.23
C GLY A 149 -6.03 -22.34 -8.15
N LEU A 150 -6.46 -21.76 -7.02
CA LEU A 150 -6.39 -20.30 -6.82
C LEU A 150 -4.96 -19.78 -6.85
N VAL A 151 -4.03 -20.46 -6.16
CA VAL A 151 -2.62 -20.08 -6.14
C VAL A 151 -1.98 -20.23 -7.53
N GLU A 152 -2.29 -21.31 -8.25
CA GLU A 152 -1.82 -21.53 -9.61
C GLU A 152 -2.31 -20.44 -10.57
N LYS A 153 -3.56 -19.97 -10.46
CA LYS A 153 -4.07 -18.83 -11.24
C LYS A 153 -3.31 -17.54 -10.97
N ILE A 154 -3.02 -17.26 -9.69
CA ILE A 154 -2.23 -16.09 -9.33
C ILE A 154 -0.82 -16.19 -9.91
N GLN A 155 -0.20 -17.37 -9.83
CA GLN A 155 1.11 -17.60 -10.43
C GLN A 155 1.07 -17.45 -11.97
N ALA A 156 0.02 -17.95 -12.62
CA ALA A 156 -0.17 -17.85 -14.06
C ALA A 156 -0.35 -16.40 -14.55
N SER A 157 -0.90 -15.52 -13.71
CA SER A 157 -0.94 -14.07 -14.00
C SER A 157 0.46 -13.44 -14.07
N GLY A 158 1.48 -14.09 -13.50
CA GLY A 158 2.84 -13.57 -13.39
C GLY A 158 3.12 -12.80 -12.09
N ALA A 159 2.16 -12.74 -11.17
CA ALA A 159 2.33 -12.10 -9.88
C ALA A 159 3.37 -12.82 -9.01
N ASN A 160 4.29 -12.05 -8.42
CA ASN A 160 5.29 -12.53 -7.46
C ASN A 160 5.13 -11.89 -6.07
N VAL A 161 4.23 -10.92 -5.93
CA VAL A 161 3.83 -10.28 -4.68
C VAL A 161 2.31 -10.24 -4.62
N ILE A 162 1.71 -10.62 -3.50
CA ILE A 162 0.27 -10.55 -3.24
C ILE A 162 0.02 -9.69 -2.01
N ILE A 163 -0.83 -8.67 -2.14
CA ILE A 163 -1.36 -7.93 -1.02
C ILE A 163 -2.86 -8.21 -0.93
N CYS A 164 -3.26 -8.93 0.11
CA CYS A 164 -4.65 -9.31 0.34
C CYS A 164 -5.27 -8.44 1.45
N GLN A 165 -6.43 -7.85 1.18
CA GLN A 165 -7.20 -7.09 2.16
C GLN A 165 -7.84 -8.00 3.23
N LYS A 166 -8.07 -9.28 2.91
CA LYS A 166 -8.76 -10.26 3.76
C LYS A 166 -7.79 -11.34 4.24
N GLY A 167 -8.31 -12.50 4.64
CA GLY A 167 -7.52 -13.66 5.05
C GLY A 167 -6.85 -14.36 3.87
N ILE A 168 -5.82 -15.13 4.20
CA ILE A 168 -5.21 -16.13 3.32
C ILE A 168 -5.16 -17.41 4.17
N ASP A 169 -5.75 -18.49 3.67
CA ASP A 169 -5.78 -19.79 4.32
C ASP A 169 -4.35 -20.38 4.47
N ASP A 170 -4.10 -21.16 5.52
CA ASP A 170 -2.76 -21.68 5.80
C ASP A 170 -2.26 -22.63 4.70
N LEU A 171 -3.16 -23.39 4.06
CA LEU A 171 -2.81 -24.23 2.91
C LEU A 171 -2.40 -23.38 1.71
N ALA A 172 -3.12 -22.28 1.46
CA ALA A 172 -2.78 -21.33 0.40
C ALA A 172 -1.41 -20.67 0.66
N GLN A 173 -1.13 -20.28 1.91
CA GLN A 173 0.16 -19.71 2.32
C GLN A 173 1.32 -20.68 2.04
N HIS A 174 1.14 -21.97 2.35
CA HIS A 174 2.13 -23.00 2.08
C HIS A 174 2.39 -23.17 0.57
N TYR A 175 1.34 -23.21 -0.25
CA TYR A 175 1.48 -23.27 -1.71
C TYR A 175 2.17 -22.02 -2.30
N MET A 176 1.79 -20.82 -1.84
CA MET A 176 2.45 -19.56 -2.24
C MET A 176 3.91 -19.53 -1.84
N SER A 177 4.25 -20.03 -0.65
CA SER A 177 5.63 -20.14 -0.17
C SER A 177 6.46 -21.05 -1.06
N LYS A 178 5.92 -22.20 -1.49
CA LYS A 178 6.58 -23.11 -2.44
C LYS A 178 6.75 -22.48 -3.83
N ALA A 179 5.79 -21.67 -4.26
CA ALA A 179 5.84 -20.92 -5.51
C ALA A 179 6.79 -19.70 -5.45
N GLY A 180 7.36 -19.38 -4.26
CA GLY A 180 8.24 -18.24 -4.09
C GLY A 180 7.52 -16.88 -4.13
N ILE A 181 6.22 -16.86 -3.86
CA ILE A 181 5.39 -15.66 -3.88
C ILE A 181 5.43 -14.99 -2.50
N PHE A 182 5.71 -13.69 -2.46
CA PHE A 182 5.57 -12.89 -1.24
C PHE A 182 4.10 -12.58 -1.02
N ALA A 183 3.55 -12.81 0.18
CA ALA A 183 2.16 -12.46 0.47
C ALA A 183 1.98 -11.78 1.82
N ILE A 184 1.09 -10.79 1.85
CA ILE A 184 0.57 -10.14 3.06
C ILE A 184 -0.94 -10.34 3.12
N ARG A 185 -1.48 -10.56 4.32
CA ARG A 185 -2.93 -10.66 4.58
C ARG A 185 -3.42 -9.52 5.47
N ARG A 186 -4.73 -9.25 5.43
CA ARG A 186 -5.43 -8.26 6.25
C ARG A 186 -4.84 -6.85 6.10
N ALA A 187 -4.50 -6.46 4.87
CA ALA A 187 -4.16 -5.08 4.53
C ALA A 187 -5.38 -4.15 4.74
N LYS A 188 -5.16 -2.90 5.15
CA LYS A 188 -6.26 -1.94 5.32
C LYS A 188 -6.78 -1.52 3.95
N LYS A 189 -8.06 -1.16 3.86
CA LYS A 189 -8.64 -0.66 2.60
C LYS A 189 -7.89 0.58 2.07
N SER A 190 -7.56 1.52 2.95
CA SER A 190 -6.77 2.70 2.60
C SER A 190 -5.38 2.36 2.06
N ASP A 191 -4.74 1.31 2.60
CA ASP A 191 -3.44 0.85 2.11
C ASP A 191 -3.57 0.24 0.71
N MET A 192 -4.66 -0.49 0.42
CA MET A 192 -4.93 -1.03 -0.91
C MET A 192 -5.12 0.06 -1.96
N GLU A 193 -5.85 1.13 -1.60
CA GLU A 193 -6.05 2.30 -2.47
C GLU A 193 -4.72 3.03 -2.73
N ALA A 194 -3.92 3.25 -1.69
CA ALA A 194 -2.61 3.87 -1.81
C ALA A 194 -1.63 3.02 -2.65
N LEU A 195 -1.62 1.70 -2.46
CA LEU A 195 -0.82 0.77 -3.27
C LEU A 195 -1.26 0.77 -4.73
N SER A 196 -2.57 0.83 -4.99
CA SER A 196 -3.10 0.90 -6.35
C SER A 196 -2.60 2.15 -7.07
N LYS A 197 -2.66 3.31 -6.41
CA LYS A 197 -2.10 4.57 -6.94
C LYS A 197 -0.58 4.50 -7.13
N ALA A 198 0.16 3.97 -6.15
CA ALA A 198 1.62 3.96 -6.17
C ALA A 198 2.22 2.95 -7.16
N THR A 199 1.56 1.80 -7.38
CA THR A 199 2.06 0.72 -8.25
C THR A 199 1.38 0.66 -9.61
N GLY A 200 0.27 1.39 -9.79
CA GLY A 200 -0.59 1.32 -10.98
C GLY A 200 -1.47 0.07 -11.07
N GLY A 201 -1.40 -0.84 -10.08
CA GLY A 201 -2.16 -2.08 -10.07
C GLY A 201 -3.65 -1.86 -9.77
N ARG A 202 -4.50 -2.70 -10.33
CA ARG A 202 -5.94 -2.69 -10.07
C ARG A 202 -6.28 -3.59 -8.87
N VAL A 203 -7.16 -3.11 -8.00
CA VAL A 203 -7.71 -3.94 -6.93
C VAL A 203 -8.74 -4.92 -7.51
N VAL A 204 -8.45 -6.21 -7.44
CA VAL A 204 -9.26 -7.29 -7.98
C VAL A 204 -10.06 -7.98 -6.87
N THR A 205 -11.34 -8.25 -7.15
CA THR A 205 -12.25 -8.94 -6.21
C THR A 205 -12.33 -10.44 -6.48
N ASN A 206 -12.23 -10.86 -7.74
CA ASN A 206 -12.27 -12.27 -8.09
C ASN A 206 -10.93 -12.71 -8.67
N ILE A 207 -10.30 -13.69 -8.01
CA ILE A 207 -8.98 -14.22 -8.40
C ILE A 207 -9.03 -14.84 -9.80
N ASP A 208 -10.20 -15.35 -10.22
CA ASP A 208 -10.39 -15.92 -11.55
C ASP A 208 -10.25 -14.89 -12.67
N ASP A 209 -10.47 -13.60 -12.38
CA ASP A 209 -10.37 -12.50 -13.34
C ASP A 209 -8.97 -11.86 -13.34
N LEU A 210 -8.06 -12.33 -12.48
CA LEU A 210 -6.74 -11.74 -12.32
C LEU A 210 -5.87 -12.00 -13.57
N SER A 211 -5.42 -10.92 -14.21
CA SER A 211 -4.54 -10.97 -15.37
C SER A 211 -3.28 -10.14 -15.18
N ASP A 212 -2.29 -10.29 -16.06
CA ASP A 212 -1.05 -9.49 -16.04
C ASP A 212 -1.33 -7.98 -16.14
N ALA A 213 -2.42 -7.58 -16.81
CA ALA A 213 -2.82 -6.17 -16.96
C ALA A 213 -3.33 -5.53 -15.66
N ASP A 214 -3.73 -6.34 -14.68
CA ASP A 214 -4.21 -5.85 -13.38
C ASP A 214 -3.06 -5.68 -12.38
N LEU A 215 -1.87 -6.20 -12.68
CA LEU A 215 -0.74 -6.22 -11.76
C LEU A 215 -0.07 -4.85 -11.66
N GLY A 216 0.18 -4.42 -10.42
CA GLY A 216 1.02 -3.26 -10.16
C GLY A 216 2.51 -3.59 -10.32
N VAL A 217 3.33 -2.58 -10.56
CA VAL A 217 4.78 -2.74 -10.68
C VAL A 217 5.47 -2.01 -9.53
N ALA A 218 6.43 -2.69 -8.90
CA ALA A 218 7.33 -2.07 -7.93
C ALA A 218 8.77 -2.54 -8.16
N ALA A 219 9.73 -1.62 -8.08
CA ALA A 219 11.14 -1.95 -8.27
C ALA A 219 11.63 -3.00 -7.25
N LYS A 220 11.17 -2.86 -6.00
CA LYS A 220 11.52 -3.77 -4.90
C LYS A 220 10.40 -3.81 -3.87
N VAL A 221 10.08 -5.00 -3.40
CA VAL A 221 9.25 -5.25 -2.20
C VAL A 221 10.12 -5.98 -1.20
N GLU A 222 10.17 -5.51 0.04
CA GLU A 222 10.95 -6.16 1.08
C GLU A 222 10.33 -5.99 2.46
N GLU A 223 10.46 -7.05 3.27
CA GLU A 223 10.18 -7.00 4.69
C GLU A 223 11.45 -6.57 5.42
N ARG A 224 11.35 -5.48 6.19
CA ARG A 224 12.43 -5.00 7.06
C ARG A 224 11.91 -4.81 8.47
N LYS A 225 12.67 -5.29 9.45
CA LYS A 225 12.46 -4.95 10.85
C LYS A 225 13.02 -3.55 11.10
N ILE A 226 12.19 -2.64 11.61
CA ILE A 226 12.58 -1.28 11.96
C ILE A 226 12.37 -1.12 13.48
N GLY A 227 13.48 -0.93 14.21
CA GLY A 227 13.47 -0.85 15.68
C GLY A 227 13.38 -2.22 16.37
N GLU A 228 13.14 -2.19 17.69
CA GLU A 228 13.00 -3.37 18.55
C GLU A 228 11.53 -3.75 18.81
N SER A 229 10.61 -3.43 17.90
CA SER A 229 9.23 -3.92 18.06
C SER A 229 9.17 -5.39 17.65
N ASP A 230 9.22 -6.27 18.65
CA ASP A 230 8.68 -7.63 18.58
C ASP A 230 7.17 -7.55 18.81
N MET A 231 6.40 -7.13 17.81
CA MET A 231 4.92 -7.22 17.85
C MET A 231 4.35 -7.54 16.48
#